data_AF-R6K2I2-F1
#
_entry.id   AF-R6K2I2-F1
#
_cell.length_a   1.000
_cell.length_b   1.000
_cell.length_c   1.000
_cell.angle_alpha   90.00
_cell.angle_beta   90.00
_cell.angle_gamma   90.00
#
_symmetry.space_group_name_H-M   'P 1'
#
loop_
_entity.id
_entity.type
_entity.pdbx_description
1 polymer ?
#
loop_
_entity_poly.entity_id
_entity_poly.type
_entity_poly.pdbx_seq_one_letter_code
_entity_poly.pdbx_strand_id
1 'polypeptide(L)'
;MLRDEWHCNELCENASVIRLYSPLLAELVDEDEYSSSLSSVGLISYEEDIREAIAADDILKTEKGLGDYLDNQLLKQRVISMRPTVERYQYNLWGVLEIKSHGELNPEELEVIKREWAGQAYDGWGEGFSQEGIECESDCDLYVYFGHSKFRIQTEQELKGIVPEQELTGMEGMGGIS
;
A
#
# COMPACT_ATOMS: atom_id res chain seq x y z
N MET A 1 -19.20 21.05 14.17
CA MET A 1 -18.58 21.89 13.12
C MET A 1 -17.13 22.09 13.52
N LEU A 2 -16.32 21.04 13.38
CA LEU A 2 -14.86 21.15 13.53
C LEU A 2 -14.36 21.72 12.20
N ARG A 3 -13.69 22.87 12.25
CA ARG A 3 -12.96 23.41 11.11
C ARG A 3 -11.66 22.64 11.04
N ASP A 4 -11.46 21.89 9.97
CA ASP A 4 -10.15 21.33 9.64
C ASP A 4 -9.25 22.49 9.20
N GLU A 5 -8.49 23.04 10.15
CA GLU A 5 -7.48 24.07 9.88
C GLU A 5 -6.22 23.42 9.30
N TRP A 6 -6.30 23.04 8.03
CA TRP A 6 -5.11 22.67 7.26
C TRP A 6 -4.33 23.95 6.93
N HIS A 7 -3.24 24.18 7.65
CA HIS A 7 -2.35 25.31 7.39
C HIS A 7 -1.42 24.99 6.21
N CYS A 8 -1.39 25.88 5.21
CA CYS A 8 -0.39 25.87 4.14
C CYS A 8 0.99 26.22 4.72
N ASN A 9 1.74 25.22 5.19
CA ASN A 9 3.14 25.38 5.58
C ASN A 9 4.04 25.33 4.33
N GLU A 10 5.20 25.99 4.39
CA GLU A 10 6.27 25.81 3.38
C GLU A 10 6.64 24.32 3.28
N LEU A 11 6.76 23.82 2.04
CA LEU A 11 7.16 22.44 1.79
C LEU A 11 8.60 22.24 2.30
N CYS A 12 8.82 21.16 3.05
CA CYS A 12 10.16 20.80 3.49
C CYS A 12 11.03 20.42 2.27
N GLU A 13 12.27 20.92 2.24
CA GLU A 13 13.24 20.58 1.19
C GLU A 13 13.67 19.11 1.25
N ASN A 14 13.59 18.48 2.42
CA ASN A 14 13.93 17.08 2.60
C ASN A 14 12.74 16.17 2.27
N ALA A 15 12.96 15.19 1.39
CA ALA A 15 11.97 14.16 1.09
C ALA A 15 11.92 13.10 2.19
N SER A 16 10.72 12.67 2.55
CA SER A 16 10.47 11.49 3.39
C SER A 16 9.80 10.40 2.58
N VAL A 17 9.98 9.14 3.00
CA VAL A 17 9.36 7.97 2.40
C VAL A 17 8.66 7.16 3.48
N ILE A 18 7.40 6.81 3.24
CA ILE A 18 6.65 5.87 4.06
C ILE A 18 6.05 4.79 3.17
N ARG A 19 5.95 3.57 3.70
CA ARG A 19 5.40 2.42 2.99
C ARG A 19 4.19 1.87 3.72
N LEU A 20 3.11 1.67 2.96
CA LEU A 20 1.87 1.08 3.42
C LEU A 20 1.73 -0.32 2.84
N TYR A 21 1.43 -1.30 3.68
CA TYR A 21 1.32 -2.70 3.33
C TYR A 21 -0.12 -3.15 3.47
N SER A 22 -0.60 -3.91 2.50
CA SER A 22 -1.90 -4.57 2.52
C SER A 22 -1.78 -6.02 2.02
N PRO A 23 -2.58 -6.95 2.57
CA PRO A 23 -2.59 -8.33 2.09
C PRO A 23 -3.08 -8.38 0.63
N LEU A 24 -2.59 -9.37 -0.12
CA LEU A 24 -3.06 -9.68 -1.47
C LEU A 24 -3.80 -11.02 -1.48
N LEU A 25 -4.77 -11.11 -2.38
CA LEU A 25 -5.35 -12.35 -2.85
C LEU A 25 -5.28 -12.37 -4.38
N ALA A 26 -5.36 -13.56 -4.95
CA ALA A 26 -5.52 -13.70 -6.39
C ALA A 26 -6.38 -14.92 -6.74
N GLU A 27 -6.88 -14.92 -7.96
CA GLU A 27 -7.46 -16.07 -8.62
C GLU A 27 -6.62 -16.40 -9.85
N LEU A 28 -6.27 -17.67 -10.00
CA LEU A 28 -5.61 -18.20 -11.19
C LEU A 28 -6.66 -18.92 -12.01
N VAL A 29 -6.76 -18.59 -13.30
CA VAL A 29 -7.68 -19.21 -14.25
C VAL A 29 -6.85 -19.90 -15.33
N ASP A 30 -7.11 -21.18 -15.58
CA ASP A 30 -6.43 -21.95 -16.63
C ASP A 30 -7.19 -21.91 -17.98
N GLU A 31 -6.61 -22.56 -18.99
CA GLU A 31 -7.18 -22.66 -20.35
C GLU A 31 -8.58 -23.29 -20.40
N ASP A 32 -8.93 -24.11 -19.40
CA ASP A 32 -10.23 -24.77 -19.27
C ASP A 32 -11.24 -23.91 -18.47
N GLU A 33 -10.92 -22.64 -18.21
CA GLU A 33 -11.68 -21.69 -17.39
C GLU A 33 -11.87 -22.14 -15.93
N TYR A 34 -11.03 -23.05 -15.43
CA TYR A 34 -11.10 -23.48 -14.04
C TYR A 34 -10.36 -22.48 -13.14
N SER A 35 -11.06 -21.95 -12.13
CA SER A 35 -10.50 -20.97 -11.21
C SER A 35 -10.03 -21.57 -9.89
N SER A 36 -8.85 -21.13 -9.45
CA SER A 36 -8.25 -21.52 -8.17
C SER A 36 -7.78 -20.29 -7.39
N SER A 37 -8.26 -20.14 -6.15
CA SER A 37 -7.82 -19.04 -5.29
C SER A 37 -6.39 -19.25 -4.78
N LEU A 38 -5.57 -18.21 -4.89
CA LEU A 38 -4.20 -18.17 -4.37
C LEU A 38 -4.12 -17.29 -3.13
N SER A 39 -3.47 -17.83 -2.09
CA SER A 39 -3.10 -17.06 -0.91
C SER A 39 -1.87 -16.20 -1.16
N SER A 40 -1.59 -15.25 -0.27
CA SER A 40 -0.39 -14.40 -0.33
C SER A 40 0.93 -15.20 -0.36
N VAL A 41 0.94 -16.45 0.12
CA VAL A 41 2.09 -17.36 0.00
C VAL A 41 2.21 -17.92 -1.42
N GLY A 42 1.09 -18.31 -2.04
CA GLY A 42 1.07 -18.84 -3.41
C GLY A 42 1.45 -17.78 -4.45
N LEU A 43 1.09 -16.52 -4.18
CA LEU A 43 1.44 -15.37 -5.02
C LEU A 43 2.94 -15.11 -5.14
N ILE A 44 3.77 -15.65 -4.24
CA ILE A 44 5.23 -15.49 -4.29
C ILE A 44 5.80 -15.94 -5.64
N SER A 45 5.27 -17.01 -6.23
CA SER A 45 5.72 -17.54 -7.51
C SER A 45 5.45 -16.58 -8.68
N TYR A 46 4.50 -15.66 -8.53
CA TYR A 46 4.08 -14.71 -9.55
C TYR A 46 4.53 -13.27 -9.26
N GLU A 47 5.47 -13.08 -8.32
CA GLU A 47 5.92 -11.73 -7.95
C GLU A 47 6.45 -10.95 -9.15
N GLU A 48 7.20 -11.60 -10.04
CA GLU A 48 7.79 -10.95 -11.21
C GLU A 48 6.70 -10.52 -12.19
N ASP A 49 5.78 -11.42 -12.55
CA ASP A 49 4.63 -11.12 -13.42
C ASP A 49 3.82 -9.93 -12.88
N ILE A 50 3.55 -9.92 -11.56
CA ILE A 50 2.83 -8.84 -10.90
C ILE A 50 3.61 -7.53 -10.96
N ARG A 51 4.93 -7.56 -10.69
CA ARG A 51 5.77 -6.35 -10.75
C ARG A 51 5.83 -5.78 -12.17
N GLU A 52 5.92 -6.64 -13.18
CA GLU A 52 5.95 -6.24 -14.58
C GLU A 52 4.62 -5.62 -15.01
N ALA A 53 3.49 -6.26 -14.65
CA ALA A 53 2.16 -5.72 -14.90
C ALA A 53 1.95 -4.35 -14.23
N ILE A 54 2.38 -4.20 -12.97
CA ILE A 54 2.39 -2.90 -12.29
C ILE A 54 3.22 -1.87 -13.07
N ALA A 55 4.45 -2.21 -13.47
CA ALA A 55 5.33 -1.29 -14.17
C ALA A 55 4.84 -0.90 -15.58
N ALA A 56 4.03 -1.76 -16.22
CA ALA A 56 3.45 -1.52 -17.53
C ALA A 56 2.35 -0.45 -17.52
N ASP A 57 1.70 -0.23 -16.37
CA ASP A 57 0.61 0.73 -16.19
C ASP A 57 1.05 2.16 -16.54
N ASP A 58 0.26 2.83 -17.37
CA ASP A 58 0.53 4.18 -17.84
C ASP A 58 0.59 5.23 -16.71
N ILE A 59 -0.20 5.08 -15.65
CA ILE A 59 -0.15 6.02 -14.53
C ILE A 59 1.20 5.97 -13.83
N LEU A 60 1.86 4.81 -13.79
CA LEU A 60 3.17 4.68 -13.15
C LEU A 60 4.33 5.22 -14.00
N LYS A 61 4.06 5.55 -15.26
CA LYS A 61 4.99 6.28 -16.13
C LYS A 61 5.00 7.77 -15.83
N THR A 62 3.98 8.31 -15.15
CA THR A 62 4.02 9.70 -14.65
C THR A 62 4.97 9.83 -13.47
N GLU A 63 5.46 11.04 -13.21
CA GLU A 63 6.35 11.29 -12.06
C GLU A 63 5.65 10.99 -10.73
N LYS A 64 4.37 11.39 -10.61
CA LYS A 64 3.59 11.28 -9.37
C LYS A 64 2.93 9.91 -9.16
N GLY A 65 2.77 9.10 -10.21
CA GLY A 65 2.04 7.84 -10.10
C GLY A 65 0.59 8.07 -9.67
N LEU A 66 0.10 7.26 -8.75
CA LEU A 66 -1.25 7.40 -8.18
C LEU A 66 -1.46 8.72 -7.42
N GLY A 67 -0.39 9.48 -7.15
CA GLY A 67 -0.49 10.81 -6.54
C GLY A 67 -1.26 11.81 -7.43
N ASP A 68 -1.35 11.55 -8.73
CA ASP A 68 -2.17 12.35 -9.65
C ASP A 68 -3.68 12.17 -9.41
N TYR A 69 -4.10 11.09 -8.76
CA TYR A 69 -5.50 10.82 -8.41
C TYR A 69 -5.91 11.31 -7.04
N LEU A 70 -5.01 11.92 -6.26
CA LEU A 70 -5.38 12.52 -4.98
C LEU A 70 -6.38 13.68 -5.16
N ASP A 71 -7.52 13.57 -4.48
CA ASP A 71 -8.57 14.60 -4.46
C ASP A 71 -8.18 15.80 -3.57
N ASN A 72 -7.55 15.52 -2.42
CA ASN A 72 -7.11 16.55 -1.49
C ASN A 72 -5.93 17.34 -2.07
N GLN A 73 -6.20 18.59 -2.48
CA GLN A 73 -5.22 19.45 -3.15
C GLN A 73 -3.99 19.79 -2.29
N LEU A 74 -4.14 19.89 -0.97
CA LEU A 74 -3.02 20.18 -0.07
C LEU A 74 -2.10 18.97 0.03
N LEU A 75 -2.68 17.78 0.19
CA LEU A 75 -1.91 16.53 0.14
C LEU A 75 -1.26 16.31 -1.21
N LYS A 76 -1.94 16.67 -2.31
CA LYS A 76 -1.38 16.58 -3.66
C LYS A 76 -0.14 17.46 -3.87
N GLN A 77 -0.03 18.58 -3.14
CA GLN A 77 1.18 19.41 -3.13
C GLN A 77 2.28 18.81 -2.26
N ARG A 78 1.93 18.17 -1.14
CA ARG A 78 2.90 17.52 -0.25
C ARG A 78 3.45 16.21 -0.80
N VAL A 79 2.63 15.42 -1.49
CA VAL A 79 3.01 14.12 -2.05
C VAL A 79 3.77 14.34 -3.35
N ILE A 80 5.02 13.87 -3.35
CA ILE A 80 5.91 13.83 -4.51
C ILE A 80 5.49 12.67 -5.42
N SER A 81 5.25 11.48 -4.86
CA SER A 81 4.77 10.33 -5.63
C SER A 81 4.08 9.29 -4.75
N MET A 82 3.14 8.55 -5.35
CA MET A 82 2.54 7.33 -4.79
C MET A 82 2.72 6.20 -5.80
N ARG A 83 3.55 5.22 -5.47
CA ARG A 83 3.89 4.10 -6.35
C ARG A 83 3.47 2.77 -5.73
N PRO A 84 2.43 2.11 -6.27
CA PRO A 84 2.11 0.75 -5.88
C PRO A 84 3.21 -0.19 -6.36
N THR A 85 3.44 -1.26 -5.61
CA THR A 85 4.38 -2.34 -5.90
C THR A 85 4.00 -3.55 -5.05
N VAL A 86 4.81 -4.60 -5.08
CA VAL A 86 4.70 -5.75 -4.20
C VAL A 86 6.00 -6.04 -3.47
N GLU A 87 5.92 -6.63 -2.28
CA GLU A 87 7.10 -7.02 -1.50
C GLU A 87 6.87 -8.32 -0.75
N ARG A 88 7.89 -9.19 -0.75
CA ARG A 88 7.92 -10.38 0.10
C ARG A 88 8.29 -10.01 1.53
N TYR A 89 7.42 -10.35 2.48
CA TYR A 89 7.71 -10.25 3.90
C TYR A 89 7.06 -11.40 4.69
N GLN A 90 7.85 -12.07 5.54
CA GLN A 90 7.43 -13.24 6.33
C GLN A 90 6.64 -14.28 5.52
N TYR A 91 7.20 -14.71 4.38
CA TYR A 91 6.61 -15.71 3.47
C TYR A 91 5.26 -15.32 2.86
N ASN A 92 4.88 -14.04 2.90
CA ASN A 92 3.71 -13.52 2.21
C ASN A 92 4.15 -12.47 1.19
N LEU A 93 3.51 -12.46 0.02
CA LEU A 93 3.58 -11.32 -0.89
C LEU A 93 2.55 -10.27 -0.46
N TRP A 94 3.03 -9.05 -0.23
CA TRP A 94 2.21 -7.91 0.17
C TRP A 94 2.04 -6.94 -0.99
N GLY A 95 0.87 -6.33 -1.08
CA GLY A 95 0.66 -5.12 -1.86
C GLY A 95 1.24 -3.97 -1.07
N VAL A 96 2.06 -3.14 -1.72
CA VAL A 96 2.76 -2.04 -1.08
C VAL A 96 2.48 -0.76 -1.82
N LEU A 97 2.11 0.29 -1.10
CA LEU A 97 2.14 1.65 -1.61
C LEU A 97 3.34 2.39 -1.01
N GLU A 98 4.31 2.73 -1.87
CA GLU A 98 5.40 3.63 -1.49
C GLU A 98 4.99 5.07 -1.72
N ILE A 99 4.99 5.87 -0.64
CA ILE A 99 4.66 7.29 -0.68
C ILE A 99 5.92 8.09 -0.41
N LYS A 100 6.25 8.97 -1.34
CA LYS A 100 7.29 9.98 -1.17
C LYS A 100 6.64 11.34 -0.97
N SER A 101 7.05 12.09 0.05
CA SER A 101 6.47 13.39 0.38
C SER A 101 7.52 14.43 0.77
N HIS A 102 7.16 15.70 0.67
CA HIS A 102 7.90 16.81 1.26
C HIS A 102 7.73 16.77 2.78
N GLY A 103 8.78 16.33 3.49
CA GLY A 103 8.75 16.05 4.92
C GLY A 103 7.88 14.85 5.30
N GLU A 104 7.90 14.49 6.58
CA GLU A 104 7.08 13.42 7.15
C GLU A 104 5.59 13.79 7.15
N LEU A 105 4.76 12.83 6.75
CA LEU A 105 3.31 12.96 6.83
C LEU A 105 2.88 12.87 8.29
N ASN A 106 2.03 13.79 8.71
CA ASN A 106 1.45 13.72 10.05
C ASN A 106 0.37 12.60 10.11
N PRO A 107 -0.11 12.22 11.30
CA PRO A 107 -1.09 11.15 11.44
C PRO A 107 -2.39 11.38 10.66
N GLU A 108 -2.91 12.61 10.61
CA GLU A 108 -4.15 12.93 9.89
C GLU A 108 -3.97 12.80 8.36
N GLU A 109 -2.83 13.28 7.85
CA GLU A 109 -2.43 13.13 6.46
C GLU A 109 -2.28 11.68 6.05
N LEU A 110 -1.65 10.88 6.91
CA LEU A 110 -1.46 9.45 6.68
C LEU A 110 -2.80 8.72 6.65
N GLU A 111 -3.75 9.04 7.54
CA GLU A 111 -5.08 8.43 7.52
C GLU A 111 -5.86 8.80 6.26
N VAL A 112 -5.73 10.04 5.76
CA VAL A 112 -6.31 10.39 4.46
C VAL A 112 -5.68 9.53 3.35
N ILE A 113 -4.35 9.43 3.29
CA ILE A 113 -3.65 8.62 2.28
C ILE A 113 -4.04 7.14 2.36
N LYS A 114 -4.23 6.58 3.56
CA LYS A 114 -4.75 5.21 3.73
C LYS A 114 -6.14 5.05 3.10
N ARG A 115 -7.05 6.01 3.28
CA ARG A 115 -8.37 5.96 2.63
C ARG A 115 -8.28 6.08 1.12
N GLU A 116 -7.44 6.98 0.61
CA GLU A 116 -7.22 7.14 -0.83
C GLU A 116 -6.63 5.85 -1.42
N TRP A 117 -5.65 5.24 -0.75
CA TRP A 117 -5.09 3.94 -1.14
C TRP A 117 -6.16 2.85 -1.15
N ALA A 118 -7.02 2.79 -0.13
CA ALA A 118 -8.13 1.85 -0.11
C ALA A 118 -9.07 2.05 -1.30
N GLY A 119 -9.47 3.29 -1.60
CA GLY A 119 -10.30 3.59 -2.77
C GLY A 119 -9.65 3.14 -4.07
N GLN A 120 -8.36 3.44 -4.25
CA GLN A 120 -7.61 2.98 -5.43
C GLN A 120 -7.49 1.46 -5.51
N ALA A 121 -7.31 0.77 -4.37
CA ALA A 121 -7.16 -0.68 -4.33
C ALA A 121 -8.46 -1.44 -4.64
N TYR A 122 -9.63 -0.87 -4.30
CA TYR A 122 -10.94 -1.51 -4.54
C TYR A 122 -11.57 -1.13 -5.88
N ASP A 123 -11.72 0.17 -6.14
CA ASP A 123 -12.58 0.71 -7.21
C ASP A 123 -11.82 1.67 -8.15
N GLY A 124 -10.49 1.71 -8.04
CA GLY A 124 -9.63 2.54 -8.86
C GLY A 124 -8.58 1.72 -9.57
N TRP A 125 -7.31 2.11 -9.44
CA TRP A 125 -6.18 1.43 -10.06
C TRP A 125 -6.17 -0.10 -9.89
N GLY A 126 -6.50 -0.61 -8.70
CA GLY A 126 -6.50 -2.04 -8.39
C GLY A 126 -7.58 -2.84 -9.12
N GLU A 127 -8.64 -2.19 -9.62
CA GLU A 127 -9.72 -2.85 -10.36
C GLU A 127 -9.18 -3.47 -11.65
N GLY A 128 -8.25 -2.78 -12.33
CA GLY A 128 -7.63 -3.28 -13.56
C GLY A 128 -6.99 -4.66 -13.38
N PHE A 129 -6.28 -4.87 -12.27
CA PHE A 129 -5.65 -6.16 -11.95
C PHE A 129 -6.65 -7.27 -11.62
N SER A 130 -7.87 -6.90 -11.22
CA SER A 130 -8.94 -7.85 -10.89
C SER A 130 -9.84 -8.20 -12.08
N GLN A 131 -9.84 -7.37 -13.13
CA GLN A 131 -10.66 -7.53 -14.33
C GLN A 131 -9.85 -7.95 -15.56
N GLU A 132 -8.61 -7.50 -15.64
CA GLU A 132 -7.66 -7.82 -16.70
C GLU A 132 -6.61 -8.77 -16.11
N GLY A 133 -6.72 -10.05 -16.45
CA GLY A 133 -5.79 -11.07 -15.99
C GLY A 133 -4.37 -10.80 -16.50
N ILE A 134 -3.38 -11.07 -15.65
CA ILE A 134 -1.97 -11.07 -16.03
C ILE A 134 -1.66 -12.42 -16.67
N GLU A 135 -1.32 -12.42 -17.96
CA GLU A 135 -0.89 -13.61 -18.69
C GLU A 135 0.43 -14.13 -18.09
N CYS A 136 0.40 -15.35 -17.59
CA CYS A 136 1.54 -16.03 -16.97
C CYS A 136 2.08 -17.12 -17.90
N GLU A 137 3.34 -17.56 -17.71
CA GLU A 137 4.05 -18.49 -18.61
C GLU A 137 3.36 -19.85 -18.90
N SER A 138 2.31 -20.22 -18.17
CA SER A 138 1.65 -21.54 -18.23
C SER A 138 0.25 -21.51 -18.88
N ASP A 139 0.00 -20.58 -19.79
CA ASP A 139 -1.34 -20.38 -20.40
C ASP A 139 -2.43 -20.18 -19.32
N CYS A 140 -2.07 -19.45 -18.26
CA CYS A 140 -2.97 -19.12 -17.16
C CYS A 140 -3.03 -17.61 -16.98
N ASP A 141 -4.21 -17.12 -16.62
CA ASP A 141 -4.45 -15.72 -16.28
C ASP A 141 -4.51 -15.55 -14.77
N LEU A 142 -3.72 -14.61 -14.26
CA LEU A 142 -3.69 -14.25 -12.84
C LEU A 142 -4.46 -12.95 -12.58
N TYR A 143 -5.55 -13.05 -11.83
CA TYR A 143 -6.37 -11.91 -11.41
C TYR A 143 -6.00 -11.54 -9.96
N VAL A 144 -5.44 -10.35 -9.75
CA VAL A 144 -4.90 -9.93 -8.45
C VAL A 144 -5.82 -8.92 -7.78
N TYR A 145 -6.17 -9.20 -6.53
CA TYR A 145 -7.04 -8.33 -5.72
C TYR A 145 -6.20 -7.55 -4.71
N PHE A 146 -5.90 -6.29 -5.05
CA PHE A 146 -5.27 -5.35 -4.12
C PHE A 146 -6.23 -4.93 -3.01
N GLY A 147 -7.52 -4.80 -3.30
CA GLY A 147 -8.61 -4.60 -2.34
C GLY A 147 -9.50 -5.84 -2.26
N HIS A 148 -9.75 -6.36 -1.05
CA HIS A 148 -10.60 -7.54 -0.83
C HIS A 148 -11.12 -7.60 0.61
N SER A 149 -12.03 -8.52 0.93
CA SER A 149 -12.73 -8.59 2.24
C SER A 149 -11.85 -8.64 3.52
N LYS A 150 -10.57 -8.99 3.42
CA LYS A 150 -9.61 -9.00 4.56
C LYS A 150 -8.58 -7.86 4.46
N PHE A 151 -8.82 -6.90 3.56
CA PHE A 151 -7.95 -5.76 3.33
C PHE A 151 -7.82 -4.95 4.62
N ARG A 152 -6.57 -4.65 4.94
CA ARG A 152 -6.16 -3.76 6.00
C ARG A 152 -4.88 -3.10 5.55
N ILE A 153 -4.69 -1.85 5.96
CA ILE A 153 -3.49 -1.10 5.63
C ILE A 153 -2.68 -0.93 6.91
N GLN A 154 -1.41 -1.30 6.83
CA GLN A 154 -0.47 -1.17 7.94
C GLN A 154 0.76 -0.41 7.47
N THR A 155 1.35 0.42 8.33
CA THR A 155 2.68 0.96 8.07
C THR A 155 3.73 -0.13 8.15
N GLU A 156 4.90 0.11 7.58
CA GLU A 156 6.03 -0.81 7.72
C GLU A 156 6.38 -1.10 9.19
N GLN A 157 6.31 -0.08 10.05
CA GLN A 157 6.59 -0.22 11.48
C GLN A 157 5.55 -1.11 12.18
N GLU A 158 4.26 -0.91 11.88
CA GLU A 158 3.16 -1.74 12.40
C GLU A 158 3.30 -3.19 11.94
N LEU A 159 3.65 -3.42 10.67
CA LEU A 159 3.84 -4.76 10.11
C LEU A 159 5.05 -5.49 10.72
N LYS A 160 6.14 -4.75 10.95
CA LYS A 160 7.38 -5.30 11.51
C LYS A 160 7.38 -5.37 13.04
N GLY A 161 6.34 -4.85 13.69
CA GLY A 161 6.23 -4.83 15.16
C GLY A 161 7.25 -3.88 15.81
N ILE A 162 7.67 -2.83 15.11
CA ILE A 162 8.59 -1.83 15.64
C ILE A 162 7.76 -0.86 16.49
N VAL A 163 7.87 -0.97 17.82
CA VAL A 163 7.22 -0.06 18.75
C VAL A 163 8.10 1.19 18.90
N PRO A 164 7.56 2.41 18.79
CA PRO A 164 8.30 3.63 19.12
C PRO A 164 8.83 3.56 20.55
N GLU A 165 10.09 3.98 20.75
CA GLU A 165 10.85 3.88 22.02
C GLU A 165 10.18 4.58 23.22
N GLN A 166 9.10 5.34 23.00
CA GLN A 166 8.33 6.04 24.02
C GLN A 166 7.47 5.12 24.93
N GLU A 167 7.19 3.87 24.56
CA GLU A 167 6.45 2.94 25.45
C GLU A 167 7.34 2.16 26.43
N LEU A 168 8.67 2.15 26.24
CA LEU A 168 9.60 1.39 27.08
C LEU A 168 9.90 2.06 28.43
N THR A 169 9.59 3.36 28.60
CA THR A 169 9.85 4.08 29.86
C THR A 169 8.74 3.94 30.91
N GLY A 170 7.67 3.17 30.64
CA GLY A 170 6.49 3.05 31.51
C GLY A 170 6.48 1.89 32.51
N MET A 171 7.49 0.99 32.50
CA MET A 171 7.45 -0.27 33.27
C MET A 171 8.54 -0.44 34.33
N GLU A 172 9.23 0.62 34.76
CA GLU A 172 10.12 0.58 35.93
C GLU A 172 9.49 1.32 37.12
N GLY A 173 8.72 0.61 37.96
CA GLY A 173 8.16 1.30 39.14
C GLY A 173 7.17 0.59 40.05
N MET A 174 7.16 -0.73 40.19
CA MET A 174 6.47 -1.37 41.33
C MET A 174 7.23 -2.61 41.84
N GLY A 175 8.33 -2.33 42.55
CA GLY A 175 9.02 -3.29 43.41
C GLY A 175 9.16 -2.70 44.81
N GLY A 176 8.02 -2.40 45.45
CA GLY A 176 7.96 -1.94 46.82
C GLY A 176 8.27 -3.07 47.79
N ILE A 177 9.38 -2.92 48.50
CA ILE A 177 9.77 -3.66 49.70
C ILE A 177 8.66 -3.66 50.76
N SER A 178 8.36 -4.83 51.33
CA SER A 178 7.88 -5.00 52.71
C SER A 178 8.17 -6.43 53.16
#